data_AF-A0A7X5U738-F1
#
_entry.id   AF-A0A7X5U738-F1
#
_cell.length_a   1.000
_cell.length_b   1.000
_cell.length_c   1.000
_cell.angle_alpha   90.00
_cell.angle_beta   90.00
_cell.angle_gamma   90.00
#
_symmetry.space_group_name_H-M   'P 1'
#
loop_
_entity.id
_entity.type
_entity.pdbx_description
1 polymer ?
#
loop_
_entity_poly.entity_id
_entity_poly.type
_entity_poly.pdbx_seq_one_letter_code
_entity_poly.pdbx_strand_id
1 'polypeptide(L)'
;MFVLILSLCLFAPALAVVVDCGEEHYVSGTHRLPTHEEAMAQCREQETAMVGTGAWRSVRSCYDVAAPGEHGPWVHGRIGVDVVASAGGDPMTFEALWMCKPTTGRDMDGPAFD
;
A
#
# COMPACT_ATOMS: atom_id res chain seq x y z
N MET A 1 -35.50 32.68 3.69
CA MET A 1 -34.08 32.98 3.41
C MET A 1 -33.30 31.69 3.65
N PHE A 2 -32.99 30.94 2.59
CA PHE A 2 -32.43 29.58 2.64
C PHE A 2 -30.90 29.70 2.51
N VAL A 3 -30.15 29.37 3.57
CA VAL A 3 -28.68 29.41 3.55
C VAL A 3 -28.20 28.04 3.06
N LEU A 4 -27.76 28.00 1.80
CA LEU A 4 -27.04 26.86 1.21
C LEU A 4 -25.60 26.89 1.69
N ILE A 5 -25.26 26.03 2.65
CA ILE A 5 -23.87 25.78 3.03
C ILE A 5 -23.29 24.82 1.99
N LEU A 6 -22.48 25.36 1.06
CA LEU A 6 -21.62 24.56 0.18
C LEU A 6 -20.56 23.86 1.05
N SER A 7 -20.74 22.56 1.28
CA SER A 7 -19.68 21.71 1.80
C SER A 7 -18.58 21.57 0.76
N LEU A 8 -17.51 22.35 0.91
CA LEU A 8 -16.24 22.07 0.23
C LEU A 8 -15.67 20.77 0.81
N CYS A 9 -15.85 19.66 0.10
CA CYS A 9 -15.01 18.49 0.28
C CYS A 9 -13.58 18.86 -0.13
N LEU A 10 -12.76 19.22 0.87
CA LEU A 10 -11.31 19.30 0.72
C LEU A 10 -10.79 17.89 0.41
N PHE A 11 -10.62 17.59 -0.87
CA PHE A 11 -9.80 16.46 -1.31
C PHE A 11 -8.36 16.79 -0.99
N ALA A 12 -7.93 16.51 0.24
CA ALA A 12 -6.52 16.49 0.57
C ALA A 12 -5.87 15.37 -0.26
N PRO A 13 -4.88 15.67 -1.12
CA PRO A 13 -4.11 14.60 -1.74
C PRO A 13 -3.42 13.84 -0.60
N ALA A 14 -3.75 12.56 -0.45
CA ALA A 14 -3.00 11.69 0.42
C ALA A 14 -1.56 11.71 -0.09
N LEU A 15 -0.68 12.41 0.61
CA LEU A 15 0.74 12.41 0.29
C LEU A 15 1.21 10.97 0.43
N ALA A 16 1.53 10.33 -0.69
CA ALA A 16 2.17 9.03 -0.68
C ALA A 16 3.52 9.21 0.02
N VAL A 17 3.62 8.69 1.25
CA VAL A 17 4.89 8.66 1.97
C VAL A 17 5.79 7.71 1.18
N VAL A 18 6.76 8.28 0.47
CA VAL A 18 7.79 7.50 -0.23
C VAL A 18 8.70 6.93 0.85
N VAL A 19 8.67 5.61 1.01
CA VAL A 19 9.60 4.88 1.88
C VAL A 19 10.73 4.39 1.00
N ASP A 20 11.94 4.91 1.21
CA ASP A 20 13.14 4.38 0.57
C ASP A 20 13.59 3.13 1.35
N CYS A 21 13.36 1.97 0.76
CA CYS A 21 13.59 0.67 1.39
C CYS A 21 14.99 0.16 1.07
N GLY A 22 15.72 -0.28 2.09
CA GLY A 22 16.93 -1.07 1.90
C GLY A 22 16.61 -2.48 1.41
N GLU A 23 17.66 -3.20 1.00
CA GLU A 23 17.54 -4.56 0.45
C GLU A 23 17.31 -5.64 1.51
N GLU A 24 17.30 -5.30 2.80
CA GLU A 24 17.09 -6.25 3.89
C GLU A 24 15.61 -6.70 3.95
N HIS A 25 15.37 -8.00 4.06
CA HIS A 25 14.03 -8.58 4.21
C HIS A 25 13.72 -8.93 5.65
N TYR A 26 12.49 -8.61 6.08
CA TYR A 26 11.98 -9.10 7.35
C TYR A 26 11.66 -10.60 7.26
N VAL A 27 12.09 -11.36 8.25
CA VAL A 27 11.86 -12.82 8.34
C VAL A 27 11.19 -13.15 9.66
N SER A 28 10.04 -13.82 9.59
CA SER A 28 9.32 -14.36 10.75
C SER A 28 9.10 -15.86 10.57
N GLY A 29 9.80 -16.67 11.38
CA GLY A 29 9.80 -18.12 11.19
C GLY A 29 10.35 -18.51 9.81
N THR A 30 9.51 -19.15 8.99
CA THR A 30 9.85 -19.51 7.59
C THR A 30 9.37 -18.48 6.58
N HIS A 31 8.70 -17.40 7.01
CA HIS A 31 8.08 -16.42 6.13
C HIS A 31 9.00 -15.23 5.95
N ARG A 32 9.42 -15.00 4.71
CA ARG A 32 10.13 -13.80 4.27
C ARG A 32 9.12 -12.85 3.65
N LEU A 33 9.01 -11.64 4.20
CA LEU A 33 8.15 -10.60 3.61
C LEU A 33 8.90 -9.89 2.48
N PRO A 34 8.20 -9.51 1.39
CA PRO A 34 8.78 -8.68 0.34
C PRO A 34 9.01 -7.25 0.85
N THR A 35 9.97 -6.57 0.24
CA THR A 35 10.11 -5.11 0.30
C THR A 35 8.90 -4.42 -0.38
N HIS A 36 8.76 -3.10 -0.21
CA HIS A 36 7.71 -2.33 -0.87
C HIS A 36 7.77 -2.48 -2.40
N GLU A 37 8.95 -2.35 -2.99
CA GLU A 37 9.13 -2.46 -4.44
C GLU A 37 8.81 -3.86 -4.97
N GLU A 38 9.28 -4.90 -4.28
CA GLU A 38 8.96 -6.29 -4.63
C GLU A 38 7.45 -6.56 -4.54
N ALA A 39 6.78 -6.06 -3.50
CA ALA A 39 5.34 -6.23 -3.34
C ALA A 39 4.56 -5.47 -4.44
N MET A 40 5.01 -4.27 -4.81
CA MET A 40 4.40 -3.49 -5.89
C MET A 40 4.59 -4.19 -7.25
N ALA A 41 5.77 -4.76 -7.51
CA ALA A 41 6.06 -5.52 -8.71
C ALA A 41 5.21 -6.80 -8.78
N GLN A 42 5.15 -7.57 -7.70
CA GLN A 42 4.32 -8.76 -7.58
C GLN A 42 2.83 -8.45 -7.77
N CYS A 43 2.34 -7.35 -7.20
CA CYS A 43 0.97 -6.90 -7.39
C CYS A 43 0.67 -6.65 -8.88
N ARG A 44 1.56 -5.96 -9.61
CA ARG A 44 1.36 -5.67 -11.04
C ARG A 44 1.37 -6.93 -11.91
N GLU A 45 2.25 -7.88 -11.58
CA GLU A 45 2.28 -9.18 -12.25
C GLU A 45 0.97 -9.94 -12.02
N GLN A 46 0.50 -9.99 -10.78
CA GLN A 46 -0.77 -10.64 -10.43
C GLN A 46 -1.97 -9.94 -11.06
N GLU A 47 -2.02 -8.61 -11.05
CA GLU A 47 -3.05 -7.83 -11.73
C GLU A 47 -3.11 -8.17 -13.21
N THR A 48 -1.95 -8.19 -13.88
CA THR A 48 -1.83 -8.52 -15.30
C THR A 48 -2.31 -9.95 -15.57
N ALA A 49 -1.92 -10.91 -14.73
CA ALA A 49 -2.36 -12.30 -14.85
C ALA A 49 -3.88 -12.43 -14.65
N MET A 50 -4.43 -11.81 -13.60
CA MET A 50 -5.86 -11.84 -13.29
C MET A 50 -6.70 -11.22 -14.41
N VAL A 51 -6.36 -10.00 -14.84
CA VAL A 51 -7.07 -9.28 -15.90
C VAL A 51 -6.88 -9.96 -17.26
N GLY A 52 -5.70 -10.54 -17.51
CA GLY A 52 -5.39 -11.30 -18.73
C GLY A 52 -6.27 -12.53 -18.95
N THR A 53 -6.84 -13.11 -17.88
CA THR A 53 -7.84 -14.19 -18.02
C THR A 53 -9.20 -13.71 -18.55
N GLY A 54 -9.48 -12.41 -18.47
CA GLY A 54 -10.80 -11.82 -18.76
C GLY A 54 -11.84 -11.99 -17.64
N ALA A 55 -11.54 -12.75 -16.58
CA ALA A 55 -12.44 -12.93 -15.44
C ALA A 55 -12.59 -11.65 -14.60
N TRP A 56 -11.61 -10.75 -14.68
CA TRP A 56 -11.52 -9.53 -13.88
C TRP A 56 -11.29 -8.31 -14.77
N ARG A 57 -11.79 -7.15 -14.34
CA ARG A 57 -11.44 -5.84 -14.88
C ARG A 57 -10.81 -4.99 -13.78
N SER A 58 -9.68 -4.35 -14.08
CA SER A 58 -9.03 -3.44 -13.14
C SER A 58 -9.89 -2.19 -12.90
N VAL A 59 -9.99 -1.80 -11.63
CA VAL A 59 -10.63 -0.54 -11.19
C VAL A 59 -9.58 0.42 -10.65
N ARG A 60 -8.70 -0.09 -9.77
CA ARG A 60 -7.57 0.66 -9.22
C ARG A 60 -6.35 -0.26 -9.20
N SER A 61 -5.41 0.05 -10.09
CA SER A 61 -4.11 -0.64 -10.15
C SER A 61 -3.31 -0.37 -8.88
N CYS A 62 -2.43 -1.32 -8.56
CA CYS A 62 -1.60 -1.44 -7.36
C CYS A 62 -1.31 -0.11 -6.64
N TYR A 63 -1.74 -0.02 -5.38
CA TYR A 63 -1.65 1.18 -4.56
C TYR A 63 -1.35 0.86 -3.09
N ASP A 64 -0.75 1.81 -2.38
CA ASP A 64 -0.63 1.73 -0.92
C ASP A 64 -2.00 1.93 -0.26
N VAL A 65 -2.46 0.92 0.49
CA VAL A 65 -3.81 0.92 1.10
C VAL A 65 -3.95 1.98 2.19
N ALA A 66 -2.86 2.24 2.92
CA ALA A 66 -2.80 3.19 4.02
C ALA A 66 -1.37 3.71 4.22
N ALA A 67 -1.22 4.69 5.11
CA ALA A 67 0.09 5.12 5.56
C ALA A 67 0.88 3.93 6.18
N PRO A 68 2.18 3.78 5.86
CA PRO A 68 3.01 2.73 6.45
C PRO A 68 3.11 2.85 7.98
N GLY A 69 3.13 1.70 8.66
CA GLY A 69 3.38 1.58 10.10
C GLY A 69 4.84 1.24 10.40
N GLU A 70 5.18 1.22 11.69
CA GLU A 70 6.52 0.93 12.19
C GLU A 70 6.54 -0.28 13.11
N HIS A 71 7.61 -1.05 13.04
CA HIS A 71 7.89 -2.18 13.93
C HIS A 71 9.38 -2.24 14.24
N GLY A 72 9.79 -1.58 15.34
CA GLY A 72 11.19 -1.39 15.66
C GLY A 72 11.92 -0.65 14.52
N PRO A 73 13.05 -1.15 14.00
CA PRO A 73 13.75 -0.51 12.89
C PRO A 73 13.08 -0.71 11.52
N TRP A 74 11.94 -1.40 11.46
CA TRP A 74 11.27 -1.76 10.21
C TRP A 74 10.05 -0.87 9.96
N VAL A 75 9.75 -0.67 8.68
CA VAL A 75 8.52 -0.05 8.19
C VAL A 75 7.72 -1.12 7.46
N HIS A 76 6.40 -1.12 7.64
CA HIS A 76 5.51 -2.09 7.00
C HIS A 76 4.26 -1.42 6.43
N GLY A 77 3.67 -2.05 5.42
CA GLY A 77 2.43 -1.56 4.82
C GLY A 77 1.71 -2.63 4.02
N ARG A 78 0.71 -2.19 3.26
CA ARG A 78 -0.08 -3.07 2.38
C ARG A 78 -0.21 -2.47 1.00
N ILE A 79 -0.01 -3.30 -0.02
CA ILE A 79 -0.38 -2.98 -1.41
C ILE A 79 -1.73 -3.60 -1.69
N GLY A 80 -2.66 -2.81 -2.24
CA GLY A 80 -3.97 -3.25 -2.68
C GLY A 80 -4.10 -3.14 -4.21
N VAL A 81 -4.94 -4.00 -4.79
CA VAL A 81 -5.47 -3.84 -6.15
C VAL A 81 -6.98 -4.06 -6.12
N ASP A 82 -7.72 -3.12 -6.70
CA ASP A 82 -9.18 -3.21 -6.78
C ASP A 82 -9.58 -3.68 -8.17
N VAL A 83 -10.37 -4.74 -8.23
CA VAL A 83 -10.91 -5.31 -9.46
C VAL A 83 -12.41 -5.54 -9.34
N VAL A 84 -13.08 -5.70 -10.47
CA VAL A 84 -14.46 -6.15 -10.53
C VAL A 84 -14.56 -7.42 -11.34
N ALA A 85 -15.38 -8.37 -10.89
CA ALA A 85 -15.66 -9.59 -11.63
C ALA A 85 -16.34 -9.23 -12.96
N SER A 86 -15.88 -9.80 -14.06
CA SER A 86 -16.52 -9.62 -15.37
C SER A 86 -17.92 -10.25 -15.39
N ALA A 87 -18.07 -11.38 -14.70
CA ALA A 87 -19.36 -11.98 -14.41
C ALA A 87 -19.95 -11.31 -13.16
N GLY A 88 -21.16 -10.76 -13.25
CA GLY A 88 -21.89 -10.20 -12.10
C GLY A 88 -21.48 -8.78 -11.69
N GLY A 89 -20.22 -8.38 -11.90
CA GLY A 89 -19.76 -7.02 -11.58
C GLY A 89 -19.34 -6.82 -10.12
N ASP A 90 -19.16 -7.91 -9.36
CA ASP A 90 -18.83 -7.84 -7.94
C ASP A 90 -17.44 -7.21 -7.71
N PRO A 91 -17.33 -6.16 -6.87
CA PRO A 91 -16.05 -5.54 -6.54
C PRO A 91 -15.27 -6.38 -5.53
N MET A 92 -13.96 -6.53 -5.77
CA MET A 92 -13.02 -7.23 -4.89
C MET A 92 -11.73 -6.41 -4.73
N THR A 93 -11.16 -6.45 -3.54
CA THR A 93 -9.83 -5.89 -3.25
C THR A 93 -8.91 -7.03 -2.83
N PHE A 94 -7.77 -7.15 -3.51
CA PHE A 94 -6.71 -8.08 -3.12
C PHE A 94 -5.59 -7.27 -2.46
N GLU A 95 -5.13 -7.72 -1.30
CA GLU A 95 -4.09 -7.04 -0.54
C GLU A 95 -2.90 -7.96 -0.25
N ALA A 96 -1.69 -7.40 -0.25
CA ALA A 96 -0.46 -8.06 0.15
C ALA A 96 0.32 -7.21 1.15
N LEU A 97 0.94 -7.86 2.13
CA LEU A 97 1.81 -7.23 3.12
C LEU A 97 3.24 -7.08 2.59
N TRP A 98 3.87 -5.97 2.94
CA TRP A 98 5.29 -5.73 2.71
C TRP A 98 5.95 -5.18 3.97
N MET A 99 7.26 -5.39 4.09
CA MET A 99 8.05 -4.89 5.21
C MET A 99 9.50 -4.71 4.79
N CYS A 100 10.08 -3.56 5.11
CA CYS A 100 11.46 -3.24 4.77
C CYS A 100 12.11 -2.40 5.87
N LYS A 101 13.44 -2.38 5.90
CA LYS A 101 14.21 -1.47 6.72
C LYS A 101 14.51 -0.22 5.88
N PRO A 102 14.26 1.01 6.36
CA PRO A 102 14.52 2.21 5.57
C PRO A 102 16.03 2.45 5.36
N THR A 103 16.43 2.94 4.18
CA THR A 103 17.84 3.20 3.80
C THR A 103 18.43 4.41 4.52
N THR A 104 17.70 5.52 4.54
CA THR A 104 17.94 6.63 5.45
C THR A 104 17.23 6.27 6.73
N GLY A 105 17.98 5.98 7.80
CA GLY A 105 17.37 5.99 9.12
C GLY A 105 16.59 7.30 9.22
N ARG A 106 15.26 7.26 9.35
CA ARG A 106 14.58 8.43 9.90
C ARG A 106 15.23 8.59 11.24
N ASP A 107 15.98 9.67 11.41
CA ASP A 107 16.80 9.91 12.59
C ASP A 107 16.02 9.48 13.84
N MET A 108 16.50 8.43 14.49
CA MET A 108 16.05 7.99 15.81
C MET A 108 16.60 8.95 16.88
N ASP A 109 16.63 10.25 16.56
CA ASP A 109 16.95 11.37 17.44
C ASP A 109 15.65 12.15 17.71
N GLY A 110 14.61 11.43 18.15
CA GLY A 110 13.56 12.08 18.94
C GLY A 110 14.16 12.46 20.29
N PRO A 111 13.96 13.69 20.83
CA PRO A 111 14.54 14.05 22.12
C PRO A 111 14.05 13.08 23.19
N ALA A 112 14.99 12.44 23.87
CA ALA A 112 14.73 11.79 25.14
C ALA A 112 14.23 12.88 26.11
N PHE A 113 12.99 12.76 26.55
CA PHE A 113 12.51 13.53 27.68
C PHE A 113 13.03 12.81 28.94
N ASP A 114 13.95 13.46 29.67
CA ASP A 114 14.34 13.13 31.04
C ASP A 114 13.16 13.22 32.02
#